data_AF-A0A6A5WBL1-F1
#
_entry.id   AF-A0A6A5WBL1-F1
#
_cell.length_a   1.000
_cell.length_b   1.000
_cell.length_c   1.000
_cell.angle_alpha   90.00
_cell.angle_beta   90.00
_cell.angle_gamma   90.00
#
_symmetry.space_group_name_H-M   'P 1'
#
loop_
_entity.id
_entity.type
_entity.pdbx_description
1 polymer ?
#
loop_
_entity_poly.entity_id
_entity_poly.type
_entity_poly.pdbx_seq_one_letter_code
_entity_poly.pdbx_strand_id
1 'polypeptide(L)'
;MPPRARKNPPPSEGAESRDAPADSTRSSRKAGALKPTLKKATATKATRSLKPTTAKSAAKPPAKKPSKKLPAATKAIVVEPLSDDEDDEVEQPAAEKPVAAPAASPITIRSSPPLPPKYLLRVDYALQVNKKPTPGDSENTDNTFFGVEDIEKKIIGLIDSPGSGIDGRLYDIRSRTVLYRLPRGKLRPVYLTDFSFSEFFRLMDLIDGEVSRSRHPVDEVELRVEVNVDCEMVKKVFRTPSNQAFNDPSSDPPDAGTPGLSHRENHLYKNNAALTRKNNLQIRVEKSVSAADYKDRIHKRWECEIRECGNFGFWCWVSSGGAHYKLEPIIAERWANMILLGTNGASDSHIPSELIDTVKAGRNQLKVNPHNKRKIKEDVGSEIQALQQEIALNQLRMMQQRQMERQMDEAEERDYRKRSRVDTPYPAVAPPPFIGYLWGPPPAVPPAPIQYPYPHQPSLPHPPAAGTPKKAVPVLSSSPINPGGDSRVTVKELFKWLIQQQPDEDCEDYIHTADIAIKQKWSIKDLRQMENFENQMYKIAVQGFKLKDGIVRGLRDDIRRYKATLQGAAHLLELGGAGRS
;
A
#
# COMPACT_ATOMS: atom_id res chain seq x y z
N MET A 1 -37.27 -2.79 -59.54
CA MET A 1 -36.96 -1.60 -60.37
C MET A 1 -37.05 -0.34 -59.50
N PRO A 2 -36.29 0.73 -59.82
CA PRO A 2 -36.26 2.04 -59.11
C PRO A 2 -37.49 2.92 -59.55
N PRO A 3 -37.70 4.23 -59.19
CA PRO A 3 -36.66 5.20 -58.82
C PRO A 3 -36.97 6.48 -57.96
N ARG A 4 -35.89 7.24 -57.67
CA ARG A 4 -35.73 8.72 -57.49
C ARG A 4 -36.42 9.39 -56.27
N ALA A 5 -35.79 10.24 -55.43
CA ALA A 5 -34.63 11.17 -55.46
C ALA A 5 -34.94 12.66 -55.78
N ARG A 6 -34.13 13.56 -55.19
CA ARG A 6 -34.10 15.06 -55.22
C ARG A 6 -34.91 15.73 -54.09
N LYS A 7 -34.48 16.85 -53.46
CA LYS A 7 -33.56 17.96 -53.85
C LYS A 7 -32.78 18.52 -52.64
N ASN A 8 -31.53 18.97 -52.86
CA ASN A 8 -30.91 20.10 -52.10
C ASN A 8 -31.36 21.43 -52.74
N PRO A 9 -31.26 22.58 -52.02
CA PRO A 9 -30.22 23.60 -52.33
C PRO A 9 -29.77 24.39 -51.06
N PRO A 10 -29.14 25.59 -51.13
CA PRO A 10 -27.70 25.83 -51.33
C PRO A 10 -27.06 26.71 -50.19
N PRO A 11 -25.78 27.14 -50.27
CA PRO A 11 -25.06 27.76 -49.14
C PRO A 11 -24.93 29.30 -49.20
N SER A 12 -24.47 29.90 -48.09
CA SER A 12 -23.82 31.21 -47.97
C SER A 12 -22.66 31.05 -46.98
N GLU A 13 -21.41 31.41 -47.28
CA GLU A 13 -20.87 32.79 -47.25
C GLU A 13 -21.26 33.55 -45.95
N GLY A 14 -20.35 34.11 -45.15
CA GLY A 14 -18.89 34.19 -45.26
C GLY A 14 -18.41 35.47 -44.57
N ALA A 15 -17.66 35.35 -43.46
CA ALA A 15 -17.02 36.51 -42.81
C ALA A 15 -15.82 36.05 -41.97
N GLU A 16 -14.63 36.50 -42.35
CA GLU A 16 -13.40 36.30 -41.60
C GLU A 16 -13.33 37.23 -40.40
N SER A 17 -12.74 36.77 -39.30
CA SER A 17 -12.05 37.65 -38.36
C SER A 17 -10.84 36.92 -37.79
N ARG A 18 -9.67 37.27 -38.31
CA ARG A 18 -8.38 37.00 -37.68
C ARG A 18 -8.14 38.11 -36.67
N ASP A 19 -7.68 37.76 -35.47
CA ASP A 19 -6.71 38.59 -34.78
C ASP A 19 -5.85 37.75 -33.83
N ALA A 20 -4.54 38.00 -33.87
CA ALA A 20 -3.55 37.41 -32.99
C ALA A 20 -2.67 38.54 -32.45
N PRO A 21 -2.35 38.58 -31.15
CA PRO A 21 -1.38 39.54 -30.63
C PRO A 21 0.05 39.02 -30.78
N ALA A 22 0.91 39.85 -31.37
CA ALA A 22 2.31 39.54 -31.65
C ALA A 22 3.26 39.77 -30.46
N ASP A 23 4.49 39.28 -30.60
CA ASP A 23 5.62 39.57 -29.74
C ASP A 23 5.84 41.08 -29.51
N SER A 24 6.16 41.44 -28.27
CA SER A 24 6.72 42.75 -27.94
C SER A 24 8.02 42.57 -27.16
N THR A 25 9.14 42.85 -27.84
CA THR A 25 10.47 42.85 -27.22
C THR A 25 10.92 44.25 -26.86
N ARG A 26 11.71 44.32 -25.76
CA ARG A 26 12.74 45.34 -25.49
C ARG A 26 12.27 46.74 -25.06
N SER A 27 12.46 47.03 -23.77
CA SER A 27 13.21 48.23 -23.38
C SER A 27 13.91 48.04 -22.04
N SER A 28 15.10 48.63 -21.90
CA SER A 28 15.86 48.66 -20.65
C SER A 28 15.47 49.88 -19.81
N ARG A 29 15.57 49.76 -18.48
CA ARG A 29 15.98 50.88 -17.61
C ARG A 29 16.60 50.33 -16.32
N LYS A 30 17.40 51.19 -15.69
CA LYS A 30 18.44 50.87 -14.70
C LYS A 30 18.33 51.86 -13.53
N ALA A 31 18.89 51.47 -12.38
CA ALA A 31 19.05 52.25 -11.14
C ALA A 31 17.84 52.26 -10.18
N GLY A 32 18.15 52.25 -8.87
CA GLY A 32 17.16 52.19 -7.78
C GLY A 32 17.64 51.40 -6.56
N ALA A 33 18.87 51.63 -6.08
CA ALA A 33 19.40 50.93 -4.90
C ALA A 33 19.05 51.66 -3.60
N LEU A 34 18.34 50.99 -2.68
CA LEU A 34 18.23 51.40 -1.27
C LEU A 34 18.44 50.22 -0.33
N LYS A 35 19.39 50.37 0.59
CA LYS A 35 19.64 49.47 1.72
C LYS A 35 19.02 50.08 2.98
N PRO A 36 18.50 49.26 3.92
CA PRO A 36 18.53 49.61 5.33
C PRO A 36 19.77 49.01 5.98
N THR A 37 20.56 49.85 6.63
CA THR A 37 21.66 49.42 7.51
C THR A 37 21.14 49.12 8.92
N LEU A 38 21.61 48.05 9.55
CA LEU A 38 21.82 48.06 10.99
C LEU A 38 23.15 47.38 11.37
N LYS A 39 23.91 48.04 12.25
CA LYS A 39 25.15 47.57 12.87
C LYS A 39 24.74 46.84 14.18
N LYS A 40 25.46 45.87 14.73
CA LYS A 40 26.86 45.93 15.22
C LYS A 40 27.41 44.51 15.48
N ALA A 41 28.75 44.40 15.37
CA ALA A 41 29.73 43.70 16.24
C ALA A 41 29.28 42.45 17.05
N THR A 42 30.04 41.36 17.06
CA THR A 42 31.40 41.29 17.67
C THR A 42 32.51 40.84 16.70
N ALA A 43 33.77 41.11 17.06
CA ALA A 43 34.96 40.82 16.24
C ALA A 43 35.96 39.89 16.95
N THR A 44 36.59 39.01 16.17
CA THR A 44 37.96 38.52 16.40
C THR A 44 38.67 38.35 15.05
N LYS A 45 40.00 38.50 15.03
CA LYS A 45 40.73 39.11 13.90
C LYS A 45 41.96 38.31 13.49
N ALA A 46 42.08 38.07 12.17
CA ALA A 46 43.31 37.67 11.43
C ALA A 46 43.93 36.31 11.86
N THR A 47 44.85 35.64 11.13
CA THR A 47 45.63 35.89 9.89
C THR A 47 45.82 34.51 9.21
N ARG A 48 46.35 34.26 7.99
CA ARG A 48 47.13 35.03 6.99
C ARG A 48 46.88 34.43 5.58
N SER A 49 47.28 35.15 4.53
CA SER A 49 47.39 34.67 3.14
C SER A 49 48.48 33.61 2.96
N LEU A 50 48.33 32.69 1.99
CA LEU A 50 49.32 32.46 0.91
C LEU A 50 48.77 31.54 -0.20
N LYS A 51 48.61 32.10 -1.42
CA LYS A 51 48.72 31.38 -2.71
C LYS A 51 50.22 31.17 -3.00
N PRO A 52 50.67 30.15 -3.78
CA PRO A 52 50.75 30.39 -5.23
C PRO A 52 50.76 29.16 -6.19
N THR A 53 50.68 29.51 -7.48
CA THR A 53 51.30 28.88 -8.69
C THR A 53 50.81 27.57 -9.32
N THR A 54 51.09 27.54 -10.64
CA THR A 54 50.63 26.63 -11.69
C THR A 54 51.79 25.83 -12.32
N ALA A 55 51.55 24.56 -12.66
CA ALA A 55 52.21 23.77 -13.73
C ALA A 55 51.26 22.60 -14.06
N LYS A 56 50.88 22.19 -15.28
CA LYS A 56 51.43 22.17 -16.67
C LYS A 56 52.18 20.87 -17.03
N SER A 57 51.79 20.27 -18.18
CA SER A 57 52.30 19.04 -18.84
C SER A 57 51.87 17.70 -18.20
N ALA A 58 51.12 16.84 -18.91
CA ALA A 58 51.51 15.81 -19.92
C ALA A 58 51.87 14.45 -19.25
N ALA A 59 51.66 13.26 -19.84
CA ALA A 59 51.48 12.90 -21.24
C ALA A 59 50.54 11.68 -21.46
N LYS A 60 50.35 11.30 -22.73
CA LYS A 60 49.44 10.25 -23.25
C LYS A 60 50.25 9.07 -23.83
N PRO A 61 49.95 7.80 -23.48
CA PRO A 61 50.48 6.64 -24.20
C PRO A 61 49.51 6.13 -25.30
N PRO A 62 49.99 5.60 -26.44
CA PRO A 62 49.14 5.12 -27.54
C PRO A 62 48.82 3.62 -27.45
N ALA A 63 47.58 3.25 -27.78
CA ALA A 63 47.18 1.85 -27.94
C ALA A 63 47.58 1.30 -29.32
N LYS A 64 48.27 0.15 -29.36
CA LYS A 64 48.61 -0.57 -30.59
C LYS A 64 47.50 -1.54 -30.99
N LYS A 65 47.11 -1.53 -32.26
CA LYS A 65 46.31 -2.60 -32.89
C LYS A 65 47.21 -3.78 -33.27
N PRO A 66 46.66 -5.00 -33.35
CA PRO A 66 47.09 -5.95 -34.37
C PRO A 66 45.91 -6.45 -35.23
N SER A 67 46.03 -6.28 -36.54
CA SER A 67 45.17 -6.97 -37.52
C SER A 67 45.57 -8.44 -37.61
N LYS A 68 44.61 -9.36 -37.72
CA LYS A 68 44.87 -10.75 -38.12
C LYS A 68 43.96 -11.15 -39.30
N LYS A 69 44.58 -11.74 -40.33
CA LYS A 69 43.93 -12.18 -41.57
C LYS A 69 43.27 -13.54 -41.35
N LEU A 70 42.12 -13.75 -41.99
CA LEU A 70 41.58 -15.07 -42.34
C LEU A 70 41.97 -15.40 -43.79
N PRO A 71 42.33 -16.66 -44.10
CA PRO A 71 42.08 -17.27 -45.39
C PRO A 71 40.83 -18.16 -45.33
N ALA A 72 40.14 -18.28 -46.46
CA ALA A 72 39.01 -19.19 -46.68
C ALA A 72 39.48 -20.50 -47.36
N ALA A 73 38.51 -21.29 -47.86
CA ALA A 73 38.63 -22.57 -48.58
C ALA A 73 38.62 -23.82 -47.66
N THR A 74 37.99 -24.96 -48.00
CA THR A 74 37.21 -25.34 -49.20
C THR A 74 36.34 -26.59 -48.94
N LYS A 75 35.30 -26.78 -49.78
CA LYS A 75 34.62 -28.07 -50.16
C LYS A 75 33.99 -28.90 -49.02
N ALA A 76 32.71 -29.29 -49.03
CA ALA A 76 31.88 -29.90 -50.07
C ALA A 76 32.30 -31.33 -50.45
N ILE A 77 31.68 -32.32 -49.78
CA ILE A 77 31.54 -33.70 -50.25
C ILE A 77 30.07 -34.10 -50.07
N VAL A 78 29.52 -34.69 -51.12
CA VAL A 78 28.20 -35.33 -51.21
C VAL A 78 28.41 -36.84 -51.05
N VAL A 79 27.46 -37.56 -50.44
CA VAL A 79 26.91 -38.86 -50.89
C VAL A 79 25.90 -39.39 -49.85
N GLU A 80 24.87 -40.03 -50.38
CA GLU A 80 23.67 -40.60 -49.73
C GLU A 80 23.80 -42.16 -49.74
N PRO A 81 22.73 -42.95 -49.55
CA PRO A 81 22.10 -43.47 -48.33
C PRO A 81 22.46 -44.96 -48.07
N LEU A 82 21.52 -45.74 -47.49
CA LEU A 82 21.53 -47.19 -47.15
C LEU A 82 22.18 -47.52 -45.79
N SER A 83 21.69 -48.49 -45.01
CA SER A 83 20.39 -49.20 -45.00
C SER A 83 20.18 -49.85 -43.62
N ASP A 84 19.03 -50.50 -43.41
CA ASP A 84 18.75 -51.37 -42.27
C ASP A 84 19.81 -52.49 -42.13
N ASP A 85 20.06 -52.95 -40.88
CA ASP A 85 19.60 -54.28 -40.44
C ASP A 85 19.76 -54.44 -38.92
N GLU A 86 18.96 -55.35 -38.35
CA GLU A 86 19.05 -55.79 -36.95
C GLU A 86 20.12 -56.88 -36.81
N ASP A 87 20.87 -56.92 -35.70
CA ASP A 87 21.48 -58.15 -35.21
C ASP A 87 21.73 -58.08 -33.69
N ASP A 88 21.21 -59.07 -32.96
CA ASP A 88 21.45 -59.31 -31.54
C ASP A 88 22.85 -59.94 -31.35
N GLU A 89 23.85 -59.17 -30.89
CA GLU A 89 25.11 -59.75 -30.41
C GLU A 89 25.25 -59.68 -28.88
N VAL A 90 25.38 -60.86 -28.27
CA VAL A 90 25.56 -61.07 -26.83
C VAL A 90 27.03 -60.80 -26.47
N GLU A 91 27.35 -59.56 -26.08
CA GLU A 91 28.71 -59.19 -25.70
C GLU A 91 29.10 -59.70 -24.30
N GLN A 92 30.20 -60.44 -24.23
CA GLN A 92 30.82 -60.90 -22.98
C GLN A 92 31.52 -59.72 -22.25
N PRO A 93 31.63 -59.73 -20.91
CA PRO A 93 32.24 -58.64 -20.16
C PRO A 93 33.75 -58.54 -20.41
N ALA A 94 34.16 -57.60 -21.25
CA ALA A 94 35.55 -57.21 -21.41
C ALA A 94 36.08 -56.48 -20.17
N ALA A 95 37.34 -56.75 -19.79
CA ALA A 95 37.93 -56.24 -18.55
C ALA A 95 38.03 -54.71 -18.50
N GLU A 96 37.66 -54.12 -17.36
CA GLU A 96 37.75 -52.69 -17.11
C GLU A 96 39.18 -52.17 -17.24
N LYS A 97 39.40 -51.24 -18.19
CA LYS A 97 40.57 -50.36 -18.16
C LYS A 97 40.40 -49.34 -17.03
N PRO A 98 41.45 -49.03 -16.25
CA PRO A 98 41.37 -48.00 -15.21
C PRO A 98 41.13 -46.63 -15.87
N VAL A 99 39.93 -46.10 -15.71
CA VAL A 99 39.57 -44.74 -16.13
C VAL A 99 40.30 -43.76 -15.22
N ALA A 100 41.17 -42.92 -15.81
CA ALA A 100 41.87 -41.88 -15.08
C ALA A 100 40.87 -40.89 -14.46
N ALA A 101 41.01 -40.62 -13.16
CA ALA A 101 40.09 -39.76 -12.43
C ALA A 101 40.02 -38.37 -13.08
N PRO A 102 38.80 -37.82 -13.34
CA PRO A 102 38.66 -36.50 -13.91
C PRO A 102 39.24 -35.45 -12.95
N ALA A 103 40.12 -34.60 -13.47
CA ALA A 103 40.74 -33.53 -12.69
C ALA A 103 39.65 -32.65 -12.05
N ALA A 104 39.69 -32.52 -10.72
CA ALA A 104 38.71 -31.76 -9.97
C ALA A 104 38.62 -30.32 -10.50
N SER A 105 37.44 -29.93 -10.97
CA SER A 105 37.20 -28.56 -11.42
C SER A 105 37.45 -27.59 -10.26
N PRO A 106 38.14 -26.45 -10.48
CA PRO A 106 38.45 -25.52 -9.41
C PRO A 106 37.17 -25.02 -8.76
N ILE A 107 37.03 -25.31 -7.46
CA ILE A 107 35.88 -24.90 -6.64
C ILE A 107 35.83 -23.38 -6.67
N THR A 108 34.93 -22.84 -7.48
CA THR A 108 34.66 -21.40 -7.54
C THR A 108 33.90 -21.06 -6.28
N ILE A 109 34.63 -20.64 -5.24
CA ILE A 109 34.06 -20.15 -3.99
C ILE A 109 33.21 -18.93 -4.35
N ARG A 110 31.88 -19.15 -4.46
CA ARG A 110 30.91 -18.06 -4.58
C ARG A 110 30.98 -17.27 -3.28
N SER A 111 31.64 -16.13 -3.31
CA SER A 111 31.64 -15.19 -2.19
C SER A 111 30.19 -14.86 -1.85
N SER A 112 29.78 -15.15 -0.61
CA SER A 112 28.46 -14.75 -0.13
C SER A 112 28.25 -13.25 -0.34
N PRO A 113 27.03 -12.79 -0.61
CA PRO A 113 26.73 -11.36 -0.66
C PRO A 113 27.25 -10.67 0.60
N PRO A 114 27.85 -9.47 0.49
CA PRO A 114 28.25 -8.72 1.67
C PRO A 114 27.02 -8.48 2.54
N LEU A 115 27.13 -8.76 3.84
CA LEU A 115 26.06 -8.51 4.79
C LEU A 115 25.75 -7.00 4.82
N PRO A 116 24.47 -6.60 4.95
CA PRO A 116 24.12 -5.20 5.09
C PRO A 116 24.79 -4.58 6.32
N PRO A 117 25.22 -3.31 6.26
CA PRO A 117 25.79 -2.63 7.41
C PRO A 117 24.76 -2.54 8.54
N LYS A 118 25.23 -2.67 9.79
CA LYS A 118 24.41 -2.48 10.99
C LYS A 118 24.81 -1.19 11.68
N TYR A 119 23.83 -0.34 11.99
CA TYR A 119 24.02 0.92 12.69
C TYR A 119 22.74 1.36 13.39
N LEU A 120 22.89 2.16 14.44
CA LEU A 120 21.78 2.79 15.13
C LEU A 120 21.24 3.96 14.27
N LEU A 121 19.93 4.03 14.08
CA LEU A 121 19.24 5.18 13.55
C LEU A 121 18.72 6.03 14.71
N ARG A 122 19.12 7.30 14.73
CA ARG A 122 18.52 8.33 15.57
C ARG A 122 17.58 9.17 14.72
N VAL A 123 16.28 9.08 14.95
CA VAL A 123 15.24 9.64 14.09
C VAL A 123 14.53 10.80 14.78
N ASP A 124 14.68 12.01 14.24
CA ASP A 124 13.97 13.22 14.66
C ASP A 124 12.80 13.52 13.70
N TYR A 125 11.56 13.52 14.18
CA TYR A 125 10.37 13.84 13.40
C TYR A 125 9.92 15.30 13.60
N ALA A 126 9.75 16.03 12.50
CA ALA A 126 9.31 17.41 12.49
C ALA A 126 8.13 17.63 11.53
N LEU A 127 7.00 18.07 12.08
CA LEU A 127 5.83 18.48 11.31
C LEU A 127 5.79 20.01 11.22
N GLN A 128 5.49 20.55 10.04
CA GLN A 128 5.22 21.99 9.86
C GLN A 128 3.83 22.21 9.29
N VAL A 129 2.97 22.89 10.04
CA VAL A 129 1.59 23.18 9.64
C VAL A 129 1.51 24.63 9.15
N ASN A 130 1.21 24.82 7.87
CA ASN A 130 1.22 26.13 7.19
C ASN A 130 2.53 26.92 7.43
N LYS A 131 3.68 26.25 7.32
CA LYS A 131 5.04 26.79 7.59
C LYS A 131 5.32 27.17 9.05
N LYS A 132 4.47 26.79 10.01
CA LYS A 132 4.77 26.90 11.45
C LYS A 132 5.25 25.53 11.95
N PRO A 133 6.41 25.41 12.60
CA PRO A 133 6.84 24.16 13.21
C PRO A 133 5.92 23.80 14.38
N THR A 134 5.57 22.52 14.51
CA THR A 134 4.95 21.95 15.71
C THR A 134 6.04 21.43 16.66
N PRO A 135 5.71 21.03 17.89
CA PRO A 135 6.55 20.11 18.65
C PRO A 135 6.89 18.89 17.79
N GLY A 136 8.16 18.48 17.82
CA GLY A 136 8.63 17.25 17.17
C GLY A 136 8.65 16.07 18.14
N ASP A 137 8.95 14.89 17.61
CA ASP A 137 9.23 13.67 18.38
C ASP A 137 10.61 13.14 17.98
N SER A 138 11.24 12.31 18.82
CA SER A 138 12.55 11.73 18.52
C SER A 138 12.72 10.33 19.12
N GLU A 139 13.27 9.40 18.37
CA GLU A 139 13.52 8.03 18.85
C GLU A 139 14.83 7.43 18.30
N ASN A 140 15.31 6.38 18.97
CA ASN A 140 16.47 5.60 18.52
C ASN A 140 16.01 4.17 18.22
N THR A 141 16.45 3.62 17.08
CA THR A 141 16.12 2.26 16.63
C THR A 141 17.29 1.67 15.82
N ASP A 142 17.31 0.35 15.61
CA ASP A 142 18.31 -0.31 14.77
C ASP A 142 17.87 -0.26 13.29
N ASN A 143 18.81 -0.06 12.36
CA ASN A 143 18.48 0.03 10.92
C ASN A 143 17.84 -1.26 10.35
N THR A 144 17.97 -2.40 11.05
CA THR A 144 17.32 -3.66 10.68
C THR A 144 15.85 -3.78 11.13
N PHE A 145 15.38 -2.93 12.05
CA PHE A 145 13.99 -2.92 12.54
C PHE A 145 13.21 -1.67 12.15
N PHE A 146 13.87 -0.63 11.62
CA PHE A 146 13.20 0.58 11.14
C PHE A 146 12.51 0.35 9.80
N GLY A 147 11.22 0.62 9.72
CA GLY A 147 10.42 0.53 8.50
C GLY A 147 9.76 1.84 8.10
N VAL A 148 9.24 1.88 6.86
CA VAL A 148 8.43 3.01 6.39
C VAL A 148 7.14 3.20 7.20
N GLU A 149 6.60 2.10 7.74
CA GLU A 149 5.43 2.09 8.61
C GLU A 149 5.67 2.87 9.92
N ASP A 150 6.88 2.84 10.47
CA ASP A 150 7.23 3.60 11.68
C ASP A 150 7.19 5.11 11.39
N ILE A 151 7.77 5.52 10.26
CA ILE A 151 7.73 6.91 9.79
C ILE A 151 6.29 7.38 9.59
N GLU A 152 5.49 6.61 8.84
CA GLU A 152 4.10 6.99 8.57
C GLU A 152 3.28 7.06 9.87
N LYS A 153 3.38 6.06 10.74
CA LYS A 153 2.71 6.01 12.04
C LYS A 153 3.08 7.19 12.94
N LYS A 154 4.36 7.58 12.98
CA LYS A 154 4.84 8.74 13.75
C LYS A 154 4.34 10.06 13.18
N ILE A 155 4.38 10.23 11.85
CA ILE A 155 3.86 11.44 11.20
C ILE A 155 2.33 11.55 11.36
N ILE A 156 1.58 10.46 11.23
CA ILE A 156 0.14 10.43 11.54
C ILE A 156 -0.10 10.79 13.01
N GLY A 157 0.64 10.20 13.95
CA GLY A 157 0.56 10.54 15.37
C GLY A 157 0.85 12.01 15.67
N LEU A 158 1.79 12.64 14.97
CA LEU A 158 2.05 14.08 15.07
C LEU A 158 0.91 14.92 14.48
N ILE A 159 0.32 14.51 13.35
CA ILE A 159 -0.82 15.19 12.70
C ILE A 159 -2.06 15.11 13.59
N ASP A 160 -2.38 13.94 14.12
CA ASP A 160 -3.53 13.68 14.99
C ASP A 160 -3.32 14.23 16.41
N SER A 161 -2.09 14.60 16.78
CA SER A 161 -1.83 15.25 18.07
C SER A 161 -2.57 16.60 18.18
N PRO A 162 -3.16 16.94 19.33
CA PRO A 162 -3.84 18.22 19.51
C PRO A 162 -2.88 19.43 19.38
N GLY A 163 -1.57 19.21 19.57
CA GLY A 163 -0.53 20.21 19.37
C GLY A 163 -0.29 20.61 17.90
N SER A 164 -0.80 19.85 16.92
CA SER A 164 -0.69 20.19 15.50
C SER A 164 -1.67 21.30 15.07
N GLY A 165 -2.80 21.43 15.79
CA GLY A 165 -3.93 22.26 15.36
C GLY A 165 -4.61 21.77 14.07
N ILE A 166 -4.33 20.54 13.61
CA ILE A 166 -4.99 19.90 12.46
C ILE A 166 -6.26 19.15 12.90
N ASP A 167 -6.33 18.60 14.11
CA ASP A 167 -7.44 17.81 14.67
C ASP A 167 -8.80 17.91 13.93
N GLY A 168 -9.18 16.81 13.26
CA GLY A 168 -10.42 16.68 12.47
C GLY A 168 -10.50 17.47 11.15
N ARG A 169 -9.50 18.29 10.81
CA ARG A 169 -9.54 19.21 9.65
C ARG A 169 -8.91 18.60 8.41
N LEU A 170 -9.38 19.04 7.24
CA LEU A 170 -8.77 18.70 5.97
C LEU A 170 -7.38 19.35 5.83
N TYR A 171 -6.41 18.54 5.43
CA TYR A 171 -5.04 18.94 5.19
C TYR A 171 -4.49 18.33 3.89
N ASP A 172 -3.40 18.91 3.38
CA ASP A 172 -2.71 18.50 2.16
C ASP A 172 -1.19 18.43 2.44
N ILE A 173 -0.55 17.29 2.17
CA ILE A 173 0.89 17.09 2.43
C ILE A 173 1.67 17.69 1.26
N ARG A 174 2.33 18.83 1.51
CA ARG A 174 3.07 19.59 0.50
C ARG A 174 4.43 19.00 0.14
N SER A 175 5.13 18.43 1.11
CA SER A 175 6.43 17.80 0.87
C SER A 175 6.81 16.87 2.01
N ARG A 176 7.52 15.79 1.66
CA ARG A 176 8.18 14.86 2.58
C ARG A 176 9.69 14.97 2.31
N THR A 177 10.46 15.44 3.27
CA THR A 177 11.91 15.62 3.14
C THR A 177 12.60 14.88 4.27
N VAL A 178 13.51 13.98 3.93
CA VAL A 178 14.36 13.31 4.92
C VAL A 178 15.77 13.89 4.83
N LEU A 179 16.25 14.48 5.92
CA LEU A 179 17.61 14.97 6.07
C LEU A 179 18.40 13.91 6.85
N TYR A 180 19.41 13.27 6.24
CA TYR A 180 20.25 12.31 6.96
C TYR A 180 21.69 12.81 7.13
N ARG A 181 22.37 12.35 8.19
CA ARG A 181 23.76 12.70 8.50
C ARG A 181 24.50 11.48 9.07
N LEU A 182 25.56 11.08 8.36
CA LEU A 182 26.59 10.17 8.88
C LEU A 182 27.48 10.90 9.91
N PRO A 183 28.20 10.19 10.81
CA PRO A 183 29.13 10.77 11.76
C PRO A 183 30.17 11.66 11.07
N ARG A 184 30.34 12.89 11.57
CA ARG A 184 31.21 13.93 10.98
C ARG A 184 30.79 14.41 9.57
N GLY A 185 29.66 13.95 9.06
CA GLY A 185 29.07 14.37 7.79
C GLY A 185 28.29 15.69 7.87
N LYS A 186 27.86 16.18 6.71
CA LYS A 186 26.85 17.24 6.58
C LYS A 186 25.47 16.58 6.42
N LEU A 187 24.42 17.26 6.87
CA LEU A 187 23.03 16.87 6.56
C LEU A 187 22.81 16.88 5.04
N ARG A 188 22.19 15.83 4.51
CA ARG A 188 21.90 15.63 3.09
C ARG A 188 20.39 15.45 2.90
N PRO A 189 19.72 16.27 2.08
CA PRO A 189 18.29 16.12 1.82
C PRO A 189 18.01 15.02 0.79
N VAL A 190 17.02 14.19 1.11
CA VAL A 190 16.34 13.25 0.21
C VAL A 190 14.87 13.66 0.20
N TYR A 191 14.36 14.05 -0.97
CA TYR A 191 12.94 14.32 -1.15
C TYR A 191 12.23 13.00 -1.47
N LEU A 192 11.16 12.72 -0.75
CA LEU A 192 10.32 11.54 -0.96
C LEU A 192 9.01 11.96 -1.64
N THR A 193 8.56 11.18 -2.62
CA THR A 193 7.24 11.41 -3.25
C THR A 193 6.10 11.06 -2.30
N ASP A 194 6.22 9.94 -1.58
CA ASP A 194 5.26 9.40 -0.62
C ASP A 194 5.99 8.65 0.52
N PHE A 195 5.26 7.85 1.29
CA PHE A 195 5.81 6.90 2.25
C PHE A 195 5.62 5.45 1.76
N SER A 196 5.90 5.20 0.48
CA SER A 196 5.90 3.84 -0.06
C SER A 196 7.18 3.08 0.32
N PHE A 197 7.09 1.74 0.34
CA PHE A 197 8.26 0.87 0.48
C PHE A 197 9.35 1.18 -0.56
N SER A 198 8.98 1.50 -1.81
CA SER A 198 9.94 1.81 -2.87
C SER A 198 10.76 3.07 -2.58
N GLU A 199 10.13 4.15 -2.11
CA GLU A 199 10.81 5.37 -1.69
C GLU A 199 11.67 5.16 -0.43
N PHE A 200 11.21 4.30 0.48
CA PHE A 200 11.98 3.90 1.67
C PHE A 200 13.22 3.08 1.32
N PHE A 201 13.13 2.07 0.46
CA PHE A 201 14.29 1.32 -0.01
C PHE A 201 15.28 2.24 -0.75
N ARG A 202 14.79 3.17 -1.59
CA ARG A 202 15.64 4.19 -2.24
C ARG A 202 16.39 5.08 -1.24
N LEU A 203 15.77 5.40 -0.10
CA LEU A 203 16.43 6.13 1.00
C LEU A 203 17.48 5.27 1.71
N MET A 204 17.13 4.03 2.08
CA MET A 204 18.02 3.13 2.82
C MET A 204 19.22 2.68 1.98
N ASP A 205 19.04 2.29 0.72
CA ASP A 205 20.12 1.96 -0.23
C ASP A 205 21.14 3.11 -0.36
N LEU A 206 20.64 4.36 -0.30
CA LEU A 206 21.46 5.56 -0.42
C LEU A 206 22.26 5.82 0.87
N ILE A 207 21.68 5.57 2.05
CA ILE A 207 22.36 5.65 3.35
C ILE A 207 23.38 4.51 3.47
N ASP A 208 22.96 3.26 3.27
CA ASP A 208 23.82 2.06 3.33
C ASP A 208 24.99 2.17 2.35
N GLY A 209 24.72 2.61 1.12
CA GLY A 209 25.75 2.87 0.13
C GLY A 209 26.74 3.96 0.55
N GLU A 210 26.38 4.93 1.39
CA GLU A 210 27.33 5.87 1.99
C GLU A 210 28.06 5.28 3.20
N VAL A 211 27.36 4.54 4.06
CA VAL A 211 27.95 3.84 5.21
C VAL A 211 29.03 2.87 4.76
N SER A 212 28.76 2.00 3.78
CA SER A 212 29.73 1.05 3.21
C SER A 212 30.91 1.72 2.47
N ARG A 213 30.78 2.98 2.05
CA ARG A 213 31.87 3.78 1.45
C ARG A 213 32.61 4.66 2.46
N SER A 214 32.17 4.70 3.72
CA SER A 214 32.85 5.44 4.78
C SER A 214 34.24 4.84 5.05
N ARG A 215 35.23 5.69 5.31
CA ARG A 215 36.57 5.27 5.77
C ARG A 215 36.63 4.95 7.26
N HIS A 216 35.54 5.21 7.98
CA HIS A 216 35.42 5.00 9.41
C HIS A 216 34.17 4.16 9.68
N PRO A 217 34.17 3.28 10.70
CA PRO A 217 32.93 2.64 11.15
C PRO A 217 31.88 3.72 11.44
N VAL A 218 30.64 3.41 11.10
CA VAL A 218 29.48 4.26 11.31
C VAL A 218 28.55 3.51 12.25
N ASP A 219 28.61 3.84 13.53
CA ASP A 219 27.82 3.16 14.56
C ASP A 219 26.43 3.80 14.73
N GLU A 220 26.28 5.07 14.34
CA GLU A 220 25.04 5.86 14.43
C GLU A 220 24.85 6.69 13.14
N VAL A 221 23.64 6.74 12.62
CA VAL A 221 23.20 7.65 11.55
C VAL A 221 22.03 8.48 12.07
N GLU A 222 22.14 9.79 11.96
CA GLU A 222 21.02 10.68 12.26
C GLU A 222 20.10 10.80 11.04
N LEU A 223 18.80 10.69 11.27
CA LEU A 223 17.73 10.86 10.30
C LEU A 223 16.78 11.93 10.83
N ARG A 224 16.39 12.90 10.01
CA ARG A 224 15.41 13.93 10.37
C ARG A 224 14.33 14.02 9.31
N VAL A 225 13.12 13.62 9.67
CA VAL A 225 11.95 13.57 8.79
C VAL A 225 11.17 14.87 8.92
N GLU A 226 11.17 15.69 7.87
CA GLU A 226 10.41 16.95 7.81
C GLU A 226 9.19 16.80 6.88
N VAL A 227 7.99 16.97 7.44
CA VAL A 227 6.74 16.92 6.68
C VAL A 227 6.05 18.28 6.74
N ASN A 228 5.86 18.88 5.55
CA ASN A 228 5.17 20.16 5.42
C ASN A 228 3.70 19.90 5.05
N VAL A 229 2.78 20.44 5.83
CA VAL A 229 1.34 20.23 5.68
C VAL A 229 0.62 21.58 5.55
N ASP A 230 -0.21 21.72 4.52
CA ASP A 230 -1.12 22.84 4.33
C ASP A 230 -2.49 22.49 4.94
N CYS A 231 -2.98 23.30 5.88
CA CYS A 231 -4.32 23.14 6.46
C CYS A 231 -5.16 24.40 6.17
N GLU A 232 -6.21 24.26 5.36
CA GLU A 232 -6.91 25.39 4.73
C GLU A 232 -7.62 26.30 5.74
N MET A 233 -8.30 25.73 6.74
CA MET A 233 -9.03 26.52 7.74
C MET A 233 -8.11 27.29 8.70
N VAL A 234 -6.93 26.75 9.01
CA VAL A 234 -5.92 27.45 9.81
C VAL A 234 -5.44 28.72 9.08
N LYS A 235 -5.42 28.74 7.74
CA LYS A 235 -5.10 29.95 6.95
C LYS A 235 -6.15 31.06 7.07
N LYS A 236 -7.39 30.76 7.48
CA LYS A 236 -8.45 31.76 7.70
C LYS A 236 -8.36 32.41 9.08
N VAL A 237 -8.12 31.63 10.14
CA VAL A 237 -8.04 32.16 11.52
C VAL A 237 -6.86 33.11 11.71
N PHE A 238 -5.74 32.89 11.02
CA PHE A 238 -4.56 33.77 11.08
C PHE A 238 -4.57 34.91 10.05
N ARG A 239 -5.64 35.10 9.26
CA ARG A 239 -5.90 36.36 8.55
C ARG A 239 -6.62 37.34 9.47
N THR A 240 -5.94 37.76 10.54
CA THR A 240 -6.28 39.02 11.21
C THR A 240 -6.26 40.10 10.12
N PRO A 241 -7.32 40.92 9.97
CA PRO A 241 -7.26 42.05 9.05
C PRO A 241 -6.13 42.98 9.52
N SER A 242 -5.06 43.05 8.73
CA SER A 242 -3.96 43.98 8.95
C SER A 242 -4.52 45.40 8.98
N ASN A 243 -4.07 46.22 9.93
CA ASN A 243 -4.58 47.55 10.26
C ASN A 243 -4.53 48.54 9.07
N GLN A 244 -5.48 48.44 8.15
CA GLN A 244 -5.56 49.29 6.95
C GLN A 244 -7.02 49.57 6.55
N ALA A 245 -7.83 49.96 7.55
CA ALA A 245 -9.18 50.52 7.37
C ALA A 245 -9.61 51.29 8.63
N PHE A 246 -8.90 52.38 8.93
CA PHE A 246 -9.39 53.41 9.85
C PHE A 246 -9.01 54.77 9.25
N ASN A 247 -10.01 55.64 9.09
CA ASN A 247 -10.00 56.87 8.27
C ASN A 247 -10.03 56.64 6.75
N ASP A 248 -11.23 56.37 6.24
CA ASP A 248 -11.69 57.00 4.98
C ASP A 248 -13.20 57.27 5.12
N PRO A 249 -13.67 58.54 5.18
CA PRO A 249 -15.08 58.85 5.39
C PRO A 249 -15.81 59.05 4.06
N SER A 250 -16.96 58.39 3.90
CA SER A 250 -18.16 58.78 3.12
C SER A 250 -17.91 59.48 1.75
N SER A 251 -18.43 58.98 0.64
CA SER A 251 -19.88 58.84 0.43
C SER A 251 -20.19 58.04 -0.85
N ASP A 252 -21.27 57.27 -0.85
CA ASP A 252 -22.32 57.30 -1.89
C ASP A 252 -23.48 56.32 -1.56
N PRO A 253 -24.75 56.63 -1.90
CA PRO A 253 -25.92 55.79 -1.62
C PRO A 253 -26.13 54.69 -2.68
N PRO A 254 -26.96 53.65 -2.39
CA PRO A 254 -26.94 52.39 -3.13
C PRO A 254 -27.85 52.39 -4.36
N ASP A 255 -27.34 51.86 -5.47
CA ASP A 255 -28.18 51.45 -6.61
C ASP A 255 -28.67 50.00 -6.42
N ALA A 256 -29.92 49.75 -6.80
CA ALA A 256 -30.66 48.56 -6.40
C ALA A 256 -30.82 47.54 -7.54
N GLY A 257 -30.83 46.25 -7.20
CA GLY A 257 -31.42 45.24 -8.10
C GLY A 257 -30.51 44.11 -8.57
N THR A 258 -29.86 43.38 -7.66
CA THR A 258 -29.58 41.95 -7.90
C THR A 258 -29.74 41.19 -6.59
N PRO A 259 -30.58 40.13 -6.52
CA PRO A 259 -30.67 39.30 -5.33
C PRO A 259 -29.40 38.46 -5.20
N GLY A 260 -28.39 39.03 -4.55
CA GLY A 260 -27.14 38.35 -4.26
C GLY A 260 -27.40 37.13 -3.38
N LEU A 261 -27.28 35.93 -3.96
CA LEU A 261 -27.27 34.66 -3.23
C LEU A 261 -26.42 34.81 -1.98
N SER A 262 -27.01 34.52 -0.82
CA SER A 262 -26.45 34.88 0.47
C SER A 262 -25.02 34.33 0.59
N HIS A 263 -24.17 35.01 1.36
CA HIS A 263 -22.79 34.58 1.54
C HIS A 263 -22.70 33.11 2.05
N ARG A 264 -23.75 32.63 2.71
CA ARG A 264 -23.96 31.25 3.15
C ARG A 264 -24.22 30.28 2.00
N GLU A 265 -25.12 30.60 1.05
CA GLU A 265 -25.41 29.76 -0.12
C GLU A 265 -24.21 29.67 -1.07
N ASN A 266 -23.54 30.81 -1.31
CA ASN A 266 -22.29 30.84 -2.09
C ASN A 266 -21.16 30.01 -1.44
N HIS A 267 -21.14 29.89 -0.11
CA HIS A 267 -20.19 29.04 0.61
C HIS A 267 -20.58 27.55 0.52
N LEU A 268 -21.88 27.22 0.64
CA LEU A 268 -22.38 25.86 0.49
C LEU A 268 -22.16 25.31 -0.92
N TYR A 269 -22.42 26.11 -1.96
CA TYR A 269 -22.22 25.68 -3.36
C TYR A 269 -20.74 25.41 -3.67
N LYS A 270 -19.82 26.25 -3.15
CA LYS A 270 -18.36 26.05 -3.29
C LYS A 270 -17.88 24.83 -2.53
N ASN A 271 -18.37 24.60 -1.30
CA ASN A 271 -18.04 23.41 -0.53
C ASN A 271 -18.52 22.12 -1.20
N ASN A 272 -19.76 22.10 -1.72
CA ASN A 272 -20.29 20.94 -2.44
C ASN A 272 -19.50 20.67 -3.72
N ALA A 273 -19.18 21.69 -4.53
CA ALA A 273 -18.35 21.53 -5.73
C ALA A 273 -16.93 21.02 -5.40
N ALA A 274 -16.34 21.45 -4.29
CA ALA A 274 -15.06 20.93 -3.81
C ALA A 274 -15.16 19.48 -3.33
N LEU A 275 -16.24 19.12 -2.63
CA LEU A 275 -16.51 17.75 -2.15
C LEU A 275 -16.74 16.79 -3.32
N THR A 276 -17.52 17.17 -4.34
CA THR A 276 -17.70 16.37 -5.56
C THR A 276 -16.37 16.17 -6.30
N ARG A 277 -15.53 17.20 -6.40
CA ARG A 277 -14.17 17.05 -6.98
C ARG A 277 -13.29 16.12 -6.14
N LYS A 278 -13.39 16.18 -4.80
CA LYS A 278 -12.65 15.29 -3.89
C LYS A 278 -13.12 13.85 -4.02
N ASN A 279 -14.43 13.58 -4.05
CA ASN A 279 -14.95 12.24 -4.29
C ASN A 279 -14.53 11.71 -5.66
N ASN A 280 -14.55 12.53 -6.72
CA ASN A 280 -14.08 12.10 -8.05
C ASN A 280 -12.57 11.83 -8.11
N LEU A 281 -11.76 12.54 -7.33
CA LEU A 281 -10.33 12.25 -7.15
C LEU A 281 -10.11 10.97 -6.33
N GLN A 282 -10.87 10.79 -5.26
CA GLN A 282 -10.78 9.61 -4.41
C GLN A 282 -11.27 8.35 -5.14
N ILE A 283 -12.32 8.43 -5.95
CA ILE A 283 -12.75 7.36 -6.87
C ILE A 283 -11.66 7.05 -7.92
N ARG A 284 -10.85 8.02 -8.35
CA ARG A 284 -9.69 7.75 -9.23
C ARG A 284 -8.52 7.08 -8.50
N VAL A 285 -8.33 7.34 -7.21
CA VAL A 285 -7.33 6.67 -6.37
C VAL A 285 -7.80 5.27 -5.97
N GLU A 286 -9.08 5.08 -5.65
CA GLU A 286 -9.65 3.77 -5.32
C GLU A 286 -9.83 2.89 -6.57
N LYS A 287 -10.01 3.49 -7.76
CA LYS A 287 -9.89 2.82 -9.07
C LYS A 287 -8.47 2.91 -9.65
N SER A 288 -7.42 3.04 -8.83
CA SER A 288 -6.04 3.03 -9.32
C SER A 288 -5.63 1.63 -9.77
N VAL A 289 -5.97 1.28 -11.01
CA VAL A 289 -5.40 0.14 -11.75
C VAL A 289 -3.89 0.29 -11.68
N SER A 290 -3.23 -0.59 -10.96
CA SER A 290 -1.79 -0.51 -10.72
C SER A 290 -1.00 -0.92 -11.97
N ALA A 291 0.32 -0.66 -11.95
CA ALA A 291 1.20 -1.21 -12.97
C ALA A 291 1.18 -2.77 -12.98
N ALA A 292 0.88 -3.41 -11.84
CA ALA A 292 0.71 -4.86 -11.78
C ALA A 292 -0.55 -5.32 -12.52
N ASP A 293 -1.70 -4.66 -12.32
CA ASP A 293 -2.96 -5.01 -12.99
C ASP A 293 -2.86 -4.87 -14.53
N TYR A 294 -2.17 -3.83 -15.01
CA TYR A 294 -1.88 -3.69 -16.44
C TYR A 294 -0.89 -4.73 -16.95
N LYS A 295 0.13 -5.10 -16.14
CA LYS A 295 1.10 -6.15 -16.49
C LYS A 295 0.42 -7.52 -16.60
N ASP A 296 -0.50 -7.85 -15.70
CA ASP A 296 -1.28 -9.09 -15.74
C ASP A 296 -2.27 -9.12 -16.91
N ARG A 297 -2.90 -7.98 -17.24
CA ARG A 297 -3.71 -7.84 -18.48
C ARG A 297 -2.87 -8.07 -19.73
N ILE A 298 -1.67 -7.48 -19.81
CA ILE A 298 -0.73 -7.69 -20.92
C ILE A 298 -0.33 -9.17 -20.99
N HIS A 299 0.09 -9.78 -19.89
CA HIS A 299 0.45 -11.20 -19.85
C HIS A 299 -0.70 -12.10 -20.34
N LYS A 300 -1.92 -11.91 -19.82
CA LYS A 300 -3.10 -12.70 -20.22
C LYS A 300 -3.52 -12.45 -21.68
N ARG A 301 -3.30 -11.24 -22.21
CA ARG A 301 -3.68 -10.87 -23.59
C ARG A 301 -2.68 -11.36 -24.64
N TRP A 302 -1.42 -11.53 -24.26
CA TRP A 302 -0.32 -11.87 -25.16
C TRP A 302 0.32 -13.23 -24.86
N GLU A 303 -0.42 -14.12 -24.19
CA GLU A 303 -0.05 -15.53 -24.09
C GLU A 303 -0.07 -16.19 -25.49
N CYS A 304 0.94 -16.99 -25.79
CA CYS A 304 1.13 -17.55 -27.12
C CYS A 304 0.35 -18.87 -27.30
N GLU A 305 -0.80 -18.79 -27.96
CA GLU A 305 -1.66 -19.93 -28.29
C GLU A 305 -1.16 -20.78 -29.48
N ILE A 306 -0.16 -20.30 -30.24
CA ILE A 306 0.35 -20.99 -31.44
C ILE A 306 1.35 -22.09 -31.05
N ARG A 307 0.96 -23.36 -31.23
CA ARG A 307 1.73 -24.56 -30.85
C ARG A 307 3.07 -24.69 -31.59
N GLU A 308 3.15 -24.14 -32.80
CA GLU A 308 4.32 -24.12 -33.66
C GLU A 308 5.35 -23.06 -33.21
N CYS A 309 4.98 -22.19 -32.27
CA CYS A 309 5.86 -21.20 -31.68
C CYS A 309 6.77 -21.83 -30.62
N GLY A 310 8.07 -21.52 -30.66
CA GLY A 310 9.03 -21.99 -29.66
C GLY A 310 8.80 -21.49 -28.22
N ASN A 311 7.79 -20.63 -28.00
CA ASN A 311 7.41 -19.99 -26.74
C ASN A 311 5.88 -20.13 -26.49
N PHE A 312 5.26 -21.22 -26.97
CA PHE A 312 3.87 -21.59 -26.68
C PHE A 312 3.61 -21.65 -25.16
N GLY A 313 2.47 -21.13 -24.70
CA GLY A 313 2.14 -21.02 -23.27
C GLY A 313 2.92 -19.93 -22.52
N PHE A 314 3.68 -19.09 -23.22
CA PHE A 314 4.41 -17.95 -22.67
C PHE A 314 4.14 -16.68 -23.50
N TRP A 315 4.59 -15.53 -23.01
CA TRP A 315 4.21 -14.23 -23.59
C TRP A 315 4.95 -13.92 -24.90
N CYS A 316 4.19 -13.64 -25.96
CA CYS A 316 4.68 -13.24 -27.27
C CYS A 316 3.95 -12.01 -27.80
N TRP A 317 4.68 -10.99 -28.21
CA TRP A 317 4.11 -9.97 -29.10
C TRP A 317 4.07 -10.53 -30.53
N VAL A 318 2.90 -10.49 -31.16
CA VAL A 318 2.71 -10.90 -32.56
C VAL A 318 2.62 -9.65 -33.43
N SER A 319 3.54 -9.53 -34.38
CA SER A 319 3.53 -8.44 -35.36
C SER A 319 2.44 -8.64 -36.43
N SER A 320 2.06 -7.57 -37.13
CA SER A 320 1.07 -7.62 -38.23
C SER A 320 1.45 -8.56 -39.38
N GLY A 321 2.73 -8.91 -39.52
CA GLY A 321 3.22 -9.92 -40.47
C GLY A 321 3.23 -11.35 -39.93
N GLY A 322 2.62 -11.63 -38.77
CA GLY A 322 2.58 -12.95 -38.14
C GLY A 322 3.89 -13.41 -37.49
N ALA A 323 4.94 -12.59 -37.45
CA ALA A 323 6.16 -12.92 -36.73
C ALA A 323 5.97 -12.71 -35.22
N HIS A 324 6.33 -13.73 -34.44
CA HIS A 324 6.31 -13.73 -32.97
C HIS A 324 7.62 -13.21 -32.39
N TYR A 325 7.53 -12.40 -31.34
CA TYR A 325 8.65 -11.91 -30.56
C TYR A 325 8.41 -12.19 -29.09
N LYS A 326 9.41 -12.74 -28.38
CA LYS A 326 9.31 -12.99 -26.93
C LYS A 326 9.11 -11.66 -26.18
N LEU A 327 8.06 -11.58 -25.37
CA LEU A 327 7.86 -10.49 -24.41
C LEU A 327 8.63 -10.82 -23.13
N GLU A 328 9.65 -10.03 -22.82
CA GLU A 328 10.36 -10.13 -21.55
C GLU A 328 9.58 -9.39 -20.44
N PRO A 329 9.65 -9.84 -19.17
CA PRO A 329 8.91 -9.21 -18.06
C PRO A 329 9.18 -7.70 -17.91
N ILE A 330 10.41 -7.26 -18.20
CA ILE A 330 10.81 -5.83 -18.15
C ILE A 330 10.13 -4.99 -19.24
N ILE A 331 9.82 -5.59 -20.40
CA ILE A 331 9.07 -4.93 -21.48
C ILE A 331 7.60 -4.83 -21.10
N ALA A 332 7.00 -5.91 -20.59
CA ALA A 332 5.61 -5.91 -20.12
C ALA A 332 5.38 -4.91 -18.98
N GLU A 333 6.34 -4.78 -18.06
CA GLU A 333 6.29 -3.80 -16.97
C GLU A 333 6.47 -2.36 -17.45
N ARG A 334 7.41 -2.09 -18.38
CA ARG A 334 7.54 -0.77 -18.98
C ARG A 334 6.29 -0.37 -19.78
N TRP A 335 5.69 -1.32 -20.48
CA TRP A 335 4.42 -1.12 -21.20
C TRP A 335 3.27 -0.80 -20.23
N ALA A 336 3.11 -1.59 -19.16
CA ALA A 336 2.10 -1.34 -18.12
C ALA A 336 2.21 0.09 -17.54
N ASN A 337 3.45 0.54 -17.26
CA ASN A 337 3.71 1.91 -16.81
C ASN A 337 3.36 2.97 -17.87
N MET A 338 3.57 2.73 -19.17
CA MET A 338 3.15 3.66 -20.23
C MET A 338 1.63 3.79 -20.35
N ILE A 339 0.88 2.70 -20.10
CA ILE A 339 -0.59 2.75 -20.03
C ILE A 339 -1.03 3.55 -18.80
N LEU A 340 -0.44 3.28 -17.64
CA LEU A 340 -0.73 3.97 -16.37
C LEU A 340 -0.47 5.47 -16.45
N LEU A 341 0.61 5.88 -17.12
CA LEU A 341 0.97 7.29 -17.35
C LEU A 341 0.14 7.96 -18.46
N GLY A 342 -0.77 7.23 -19.13
CA GLY A 342 -1.61 7.76 -20.21
C GLY A 342 -0.82 8.18 -21.45
N THR A 343 0.29 7.52 -21.75
CA THR A 343 1.11 7.84 -22.93
C THR A 343 0.30 7.58 -24.21
N ASN A 344 0.25 8.56 -25.11
CA ASN A 344 -0.60 8.50 -26.31
C ASN A 344 -0.38 7.20 -27.11
N GLY A 345 -1.45 6.42 -27.29
CA GLY A 345 -1.44 5.16 -28.03
C GLY A 345 -1.05 3.91 -27.21
N ALA A 346 -0.64 4.05 -25.94
CA ALA A 346 -0.40 2.91 -25.07
C ALA A 346 -1.73 2.27 -24.62
N SER A 347 -1.92 1.00 -24.91
CA SER A 347 -3.04 0.18 -24.41
C SER A 347 -2.58 -1.27 -24.22
N ASP A 348 -3.30 -2.09 -23.46
CA ASP A 348 -2.98 -3.52 -23.31
C ASP A 348 -3.18 -4.32 -24.62
N SER A 349 -3.99 -3.79 -25.54
CA SER A 349 -4.24 -4.37 -26.87
C SER A 349 -3.22 -3.97 -27.94
N HIS A 350 -2.41 -2.92 -27.73
CA HIS A 350 -1.44 -2.42 -28.71
C HIS A 350 -0.13 -2.02 -28.03
N ILE A 351 0.96 -2.70 -28.38
CA ILE A 351 2.29 -2.36 -27.87
C ILE A 351 2.70 -0.95 -28.35
N PRO A 352 3.18 -0.06 -27.46
CA PRO A 352 3.69 1.25 -27.84
C PRO A 352 4.80 1.15 -28.89
N SER A 353 4.80 2.05 -29.87
CA SER A 353 5.80 2.10 -30.94
C SER A 353 7.24 2.16 -30.41
N GLU A 354 7.48 2.90 -29.33
CA GLU A 354 8.77 2.99 -28.63
C GLU A 354 9.30 1.63 -28.14
N LEU A 355 8.42 0.67 -27.83
CA LEU A 355 8.79 -0.65 -27.37
C LEU A 355 8.95 -1.66 -28.52
N ILE A 356 8.33 -1.42 -29.67
CA ILE A 356 8.45 -2.30 -30.86
C ILE A 356 9.92 -2.46 -31.28
N ASP A 357 10.65 -1.35 -31.36
CA ASP A 357 12.06 -1.38 -31.77
C ASP A 357 12.94 -2.08 -30.73
N THR A 358 12.63 -1.91 -29.44
CA THR A 358 13.31 -2.61 -28.34
C THR A 358 13.09 -4.13 -28.44
N VAL A 359 11.84 -4.56 -28.64
CA VAL A 359 11.46 -5.98 -28.80
C VAL A 359 12.08 -6.62 -30.03
N LYS A 360 12.15 -5.90 -31.15
CA LYS A 360 12.80 -6.35 -32.38
C LYS A 360 14.33 -6.41 -32.26
N ALA A 361 14.95 -5.42 -31.61
CA ALA A 361 16.40 -5.30 -31.47
C ALA A 361 17.03 -6.44 -30.64
N GLY A 362 16.30 -7.00 -29.67
CA GLY A 362 16.79 -8.07 -28.79
C GLY A 362 17.10 -9.41 -29.49
N ARG A 363 16.90 -9.53 -30.81
CA ARG A 363 16.89 -10.80 -31.56
C ARG A 363 15.87 -11.81 -31.03
N ASN A 364 14.86 -11.32 -30.30
CA ASN A 364 13.82 -12.11 -29.66
C ASN A 364 12.75 -12.66 -30.62
N GLN A 365 13.00 -12.63 -31.93
CA GLN A 365 12.11 -13.20 -32.93
C GLN A 365 12.14 -14.73 -32.85
N LEU A 366 10.98 -15.31 -32.58
CA LEU A 366 10.81 -16.75 -32.39
C LEU A 366 10.56 -17.41 -33.75
N LYS A 367 11.25 -18.52 -34.01
CA LYS A 367 10.97 -19.37 -35.18
C LYS A 367 9.64 -20.09 -34.95
N VAL A 368 8.57 -19.60 -35.58
CA VAL A 368 7.34 -20.36 -35.80
C VAL A 368 7.61 -21.27 -37.00
N ASN A 369 7.67 -22.59 -36.77
CA ASN A 369 7.96 -23.55 -37.83
C ASN A 369 6.74 -24.49 -38.00
N PRO A 370 5.97 -24.38 -39.11
CA PRO A 370 4.76 -25.17 -39.35
C PRO A 370 4.94 -26.70 -39.33
N HIS A 371 6.18 -27.18 -39.47
CA HIS A 371 6.49 -28.61 -39.46
C HIS A 371 7.14 -29.08 -38.16
N ASN A 372 7.35 -28.18 -37.19
CA ASN A 372 7.91 -28.51 -35.90
C ASN A 372 6.83 -29.08 -34.97
N LYS A 373 6.30 -30.25 -35.32
CA LYS A 373 5.53 -31.12 -34.43
C LYS A 373 6.45 -31.61 -33.32
N ARG A 374 6.76 -30.74 -32.35
CA ARG A 374 7.40 -31.15 -31.10
C ARG A 374 6.50 -32.20 -30.47
N LYS A 375 6.95 -33.46 -30.46
CA LYS A 375 6.49 -34.43 -29.45
C LYS A 375 6.78 -33.78 -28.11
N ILE A 376 5.74 -33.25 -27.46
CA ILE A 376 5.78 -32.91 -26.05
C ILE A 376 5.92 -34.26 -25.35
N LYS A 377 7.17 -34.69 -25.12
CA LYS A 377 7.43 -35.84 -24.23
C LYS A 377 6.84 -35.50 -22.87
N GLU A 378 6.27 -36.51 -22.22
CA GLU A 378 5.39 -36.38 -21.05
C GLU A 378 6.12 -36.02 -19.74
N ASP A 379 7.24 -35.28 -19.83
CA ASP A 379 8.07 -34.85 -18.69
C ASP A 379 7.36 -33.83 -17.79
N VAL A 380 6.34 -33.15 -18.32
CA VAL A 380 5.43 -32.26 -17.57
C VAL A 380 4.68 -33.02 -16.46
N GLY A 381 4.49 -34.35 -16.61
CA GLY A 381 3.86 -35.18 -15.59
C GLY A 381 4.68 -35.23 -14.29
N SER A 382 6.00 -35.41 -14.41
CA SER A 382 6.93 -35.47 -13.26
C SER A 382 6.97 -34.14 -12.50
N GLU A 383 6.98 -33.02 -13.21
CA GLU A 383 7.08 -31.68 -12.63
C GLU A 383 5.78 -31.27 -11.92
N ILE A 384 4.61 -31.60 -12.48
CA ILE A 384 3.30 -31.43 -11.83
C ILE A 384 3.19 -32.33 -10.59
N GLN A 385 3.69 -33.56 -10.64
CA GLN A 385 3.64 -34.49 -9.51
C GLN A 385 4.55 -34.04 -8.36
N ALA A 386 5.74 -33.52 -8.66
CA ALA A 386 6.62 -32.90 -7.68
C ALA A 386 5.96 -31.67 -7.00
N LEU A 387 5.32 -30.80 -7.80
CA LEU A 387 4.60 -29.63 -7.28
C LEU A 387 3.43 -30.03 -6.35
N GLN A 388 2.67 -31.07 -6.70
CA GLN A 388 1.62 -31.61 -5.82
C GLN A 388 2.18 -32.16 -4.51
N GLN A 389 3.35 -32.81 -4.56
CA GLN A 389 4.03 -33.35 -3.37
C GLN A 389 4.54 -32.23 -2.45
N GLU A 390 5.06 -31.14 -3.02
CA GLU A 390 5.48 -29.94 -2.26
C GLU A 390 4.27 -29.22 -1.62
N ILE A 391 3.15 -29.11 -2.33
CA ILE A 391 1.89 -28.56 -1.78
C ILE A 391 1.43 -29.39 -0.58
N ALA A 392 1.46 -30.73 -0.66
CA ALA A 392 1.11 -31.60 0.46
C ALA A 392 2.06 -31.43 1.66
N LEU A 393 3.37 -31.30 1.41
CA LEU A 393 4.39 -31.04 2.45
C LEU A 393 4.19 -29.69 3.15
N ASN A 394 3.87 -28.62 2.40
CA ASN A 394 3.56 -27.32 2.99
C ASN A 394 2.23 -27.31 3.76
N GLN A 395 1.21 -28.05 3.31
CA GLN A 395 -0.03 -28.25 4.09
C GLN A 395 0.24 -28.96 5.42
N LEU A 396 1.08 -30.01 5.42
CA LEU A 396 1.47 -30.72 6.63
C LEU A 396 2.27 -29.81 7.59
N ARG A 397 3.23 -29.04 7.08
CA ARG A 397 4.00 -28.06 7.87
C ARG A 397 3.08 -27.01 8.52
N MET A 398 2.11 -26.46 7.79
CA MET A 398 1.12 -25.54 8.37
C MET A 398 0.21 -26.20 9.41
N MET A 399 -0.17 -27.47 9.21
CA MET A 399 -0.96 -28.21 10.21
C MET A 399 -0.19 -28.36 11.52
N GLN A 400 1.10 -28.68 11.43
CA GLN A 400 2.02 -28.81 12.57
C GLN A 400 2.21 -27.46 13.29
N GLN A 401 2.36 -26.37 12.53
CA GLN A 401 2.49 -25.02 13.08
C GLN A 401 1.22 -24.57 13.83
N ARG A 402 0.02 -24.80 13.28
CA ARG A 402 -1.26 -24.55 13.99
C ARG A 402 -1.48 -25.43 15.21
N GLN A 403 -0.79 -26.58 15.29
CA GLN A 403 -0.85 -27.45 16.46
C GLN A 403 0.08 -26.92 17.58
N MET A 404 1.24 -26.38 17.20
CA MET A 404 2.17 -25.70 18.11
C MET A 404 1.59 -24.36 18.63
N GLU A 405 0.97 -23.56 17.76
CA GLU A 405 0.31 -22.30 18.12
C GLU A 405 -0.81 -22.52 19.15
N ARG A 406 -1.70 -23.50 18.92
CA ARG A 406 -2.73 -23.89 19.91
C ARG A 406 -2.15 -24.39 21.23
N GLN A 407 -1.00 -25.04 21.22
CA GLN A 407 -0.31 -25.43 22.47
C GLN A 407 0.27 -24.22 23.21
N MET A 408 0.72 -23.17 22.51
CA MET A 408 1.12 -21.91 23.15
C MET A 408 -0.09 -21.17 23.70
N ASP A 409 -1.18 -21.03 22.94
CA ASP A 409 -2.41 -20.38 23.40
C ASP A 409 -2.98 -21.06 24.65
N GLU A 410 -3.03 -22.40 24.68
CA GLU A 410 -3.44 -23.16 25.87
C GLU A 410 -2.45 -23.00 27.04
N ALA A 411 -1.16 -22.78 26.78
CA ALA A 411 -0.17 -22.53 27.83
C ALA A 411 -0.31 -21.10 28.40
N GLU A 412 -0.49 -20.10 27.54
CA GLU A 412 -0.74 -18.71 27.93
C GLU A 412 -2.06 -18.58 28.68
N GLU A 413 -3.15 -19.21 28.21
CA GLU A 413 -4.43 -19.20 28.94
C GLU A 413 -4.30 -19.89 30.31
N ARG A 414 -3.54 -20.99 30.39
CA ARG A 414 -3.26 -21.69 31.66
C ARG A 414 -2.48 -20.80 32.64
N ASP A 415 -1.53 -20.00 32.17
CA ASP A 415 -0.79 -19.05 33.00
C ASP A 415 -1.58 -17.78 33.33
N TYR A 416 -2.41 -17.29 32.42
CA TYR A 416 -3.36 -16.21 32.68
C TYR A 416 -4.35 -16.61 33.78
N ARG A 417 -4.90 -17.84 33.72
CA ARG A 417 -5.75 -18.42 34.78
C ARG A 417 -5.03 -18.60 36.12
N LYS A 418 -3.71 -18.81 36.14
CA LYS A 418 -2.92 -18.82 37.39
C LYS A 418 -2.80 -17.40 37.97
N ARG A 419 -2.44 -16.41 37.14
CA ARG A 419 -2.30 -15.00 37.58
C ARG A 419 -3.61 -14.42 38.10
N SER A 420 -4.71 -14.59 37.36
CA SER A 420 -6.03 -14.09 37.79
C SER A 420 -6.56 -14.74 39.08
N ARG A 421 -6.10 -15.94 39.46
CA ARG A 421 -6.37 -16.52 40.79
C ARG A 421 -5.60 -15.86 41.94
N VAL A 422 -4.45 -15.23 41.67
CA VAL A 422 -3.67 -14.51 42.68
C VAL A 422 -4.24 -13.10 42.90
N ASP A 423 -4.66 -12.44 41.82
CA ASP A 423 -5.17 -11.07 41.85
C ASP A 423 -6.68 -10.95 42.13
N THR A 424 -7.37 -12.06 42.43
CA THR A 424 -8.73 -11.97 42.97
C THR A 424 -8.62 -11.69 44.47
N PRO A 425 -8.88 -10.46 44.96
CA PRO A 425 -8.94 -10.24 46.39
C PRO A 425 -10.02 -11.14 46.95
N TYR A 426 -9.68 -11.98 47.94
CA TYR A 426 -10.67 -12.72 48.71
C TYR A 426 -11.74 -11.71 49.12
N PRO A 427 -13.02 -11.92 48.77
CA PRO A 427 -14.08 -11.03 49.25
C PRO A 427 -13.96 -11.05 50.76
N ALA A 428 -13.81 -9.87 51.36
CA ALA A 428 -13.70 -9.74 52.81
C ALA A 428 -14.99 -10.31 53.39
N VAL A 429 -14.92 -11.58 53.81
CA VAL A 429 -16.03 -12.26 54.46
C VAL A 429 -16.26 -11.46 55.72
N ALA A 430 -17.31 -10.64 55.70
CA ALA A 430 -17.72 -9.87 56.85
C ALA A 430 -17.79 -10.85 58.03
N PRO A 431 -17.07 -10.59 59.14
CA PRO A 431 -17.07 -11.53 60.26
C PRO A 431 -18.54 -11.78 60.62
N PRO A 432 -18.96 -13.06 60.74
CA PRO A 432 -20.37 -13.38 60.98
C PRO A 432 -20.83 -12.61 62.22
N PRO A 433 -22.06 -12.06 62.21
CA PRO A 433 -22.54 -11.21 63.27
C PRO A 433 -22.38 -11.93 64.60
N PHE A 434 -21.82 -11.21 65.57
CA PHE A 434 -21.50 -11.70 66.91
C PHE A 434 -22.79 -12.05 67.66
N ILE A 435 -23.34 -13.25 67.42
CA ILE A 435 -24.43 -13.77 68.24
C ILE A 435 -23.81 -14.14 69.59
N GLY A 436 -24.07 -13.30 70.59
CA GLY A 436 -23.63 -13.51 71.96
C GLY A 436 -24.27 -14.76 72.55
N TYR A 437 -23.64 -15.91 72.37
CA TYR A 437 -23.98 -17.12 73.10
C TYR A 437 -23.26 -17.12 74.45
N LEU A 438 -24.09 -17.23 75.48
CA LEU A 438 -23.73 -17.48 76.87
C LEU A 438 -22.65 -18.54 77.01
N TRP A 439 -21.85 -18.39 78.07
CA TRP A 439 -21.04 -19.46 78.64
C TRP A 439 -21.82 -20.78 78.77
N GLY A 440 -21.24 -21.85 78.22
CA GLY A 440 -21.60 -23.24 78.52
C GLY A 440 -20.32 -24.10 78.49
N PRO A 441 -20.11 -25.02 79.46
CA PRO A 441 -18.87 -25.80 79.55
C PRO A 441 -18.80 -26.89 78.47
N PRO A 442 -17.59 -27.39 78.14
CA PRO A 442 -17.39 -28.30 77.01
C PRO A 442 -17.80 -29.75 77.33
N PRO A 443 -18.55 -30.44 76.45
CA PRO A 443 -18.62 -31.90 76.42
C PRO A 443 -17.54 -32.50 75.51
N ALA A 444 -17.19 -33.75 75.77
CA ALA A 444 -16.02 -34.42 75.18
C ALA A 444 -16.25 -35.03 73.78
N VAL A 445 -15.13 -35.18 73.06
CA VAL A 445 -14.84 -36.13 71.97
C VAL A 445 -15.44 -37.52 72.29
N PRO A 446 -16.13 -38.26 71.37
CA PRO A 446 -15.47 -39.03 70.30
C PRO A 446 -16.32 -39.20 69.00
N PRO A 447 -16.14 -40.24 68.14
CA PRO A 447 -15.33 -40.15 66.92
C PRO A 447 -16.13 -40.33 65.60
N ALA A 448 -15.41 -40.41 64.46
CA ALA A 448 -15.86 -40.70 63.09
C ALA A 448 -16.55 -42.11 62.95
N PRO A 449 -17.07 -42.60 61.78
CA PRO A 449 -16.80 -42.16 60.38
C PRO A 449 -17.94 -42.34 59.30
N ILE A 450 -17.61 -42.11 58.02
CA ILE A 450 -18.23 -42.56 56.72
C ILE A 450 -19.69 -42.15 56.36
N GLN A 451 -19.90 -41.51 55.18
CA GLN A 451 -20.70 -42.00 54.01
C GLN A 451 -21.17 -40.90 53.02
N TYR A 452 -21.02 -41.20 51.72
CA TYR A 452 -21.78 -40.63 50.57
C TYR A 452 -23.20 -41.27 50.54
N PRO A 453 -24.27 -40.74 49.87
CA PRO A 453 -24.23 -40.13 48.52
C PRO A 453 -25.25 -38.99 48.20
N TYR A 454 -25.36 -38.65 46.90
CA TYR A 454 -26.47 -37.99 46.17
C TYR A 454 -27.87 -38.63 46.44
N PRO A 455 -29.02 -38.14 45.90
CA PRO A 455 -29.31 -36.93 45.07
C PRO A 455 -30.57 -36.10 45.51
N HIS A 456 -30.90 -35.01 44.79
CA HIS A 456 -32.22 -34.75 44.12
C HIS A 456 -32.63 -33.26 43.97
N GLN A 457 -33.35 -32.97 42.87
CA GLN A 457 -34.08 -31.72 42.62
C GLN A 457 -35.37 -31.63 43.47
N PRO A 458 -35.90 -30.42 43.65
CA PRO A 458 -37.29 -30.12 43.25
C PRO A 458 -37.35 -28.88 42.33
N SER A 459 -38.09 -28.88 41.21
CA SER A 459 -39.56 -28.82 41.05
C SER A 459 -40.14 -27.41 41.17
N LEU A 460 -40.72 -26.94 40.05
CA LEU A 460 -41.56 -25.73 39.94
C LEU A 460 -42.88 -25.87 40.73
N PRO A 461 -43.57 -24.74 40.98
CA PRO A 461 -44.88 -24.58 40.34
C PRO A 461 -45.12 -23.20 39.68
N HIS A 462 -46.10 -23.15 38.77
CA HIS A 462 -46.69 -21.94 38.17
C HIS A 462 -47.90 -21.43 39.01
N PRO A 463 -48.85 -20.60 38.47
CA PRO A 463 -48.91 -19.14 38.60
C PRO A 463 -50.16 -18.70 39.41
N PRO A 464 -50.60 -17.41 39.36
CA PRO A 464 -51.68 -17.11 38.40
C PRO A 464 -51.78 -15.66 37.84
N ALA A 465 -52.45 -15.59 36.67
CA ALA A 465 -53.43 -14.60 36.20
C ALA A 465 -53.18 -13.07 36.23
N ALA A 466 -53.00 -12.54 35.00
CA ALA A 466 -53.81 -11.50 34.35
C ALA A 466 -54.08 -10.13 35.03
N GLY A 467 -53.50 -9.07 34.43
CA GLY A 467 -53.95 -7.69 34.59
C GLY A 467 -53.32 -6.74 33.56
N THR A 468 -54.11 -6.29 32.57
CA THR A 468 -53.76 -5.19 31.64
C THR A 468 -55.04 -4.36 31.37
N PRO A 469 -54.97 -3.14 30.79
CA PRO A 469 -53.81 -2.29 30.51
C PRO A 469 -53.93 -0.88 31.13
N LYS A 470 -52.80 -0.18 31.33
CA LYS A 470 -52.77 1.30 31.25
C LYS A 470 -51.66 1.75 30.31
N LYS A 471 -52.03 2.57 29.32
CA LYS A 471 -51.09 3.27 28.44
C LYS A 471 -50.20 4.17 29.29
N ALA A 472 -48.93 3.81 29.43
CA ALA A 472 -47.86 4.74 29.72
C ALA A 472 -47.07 4.97 28.42
N VAL A 473 -46.76 6.22 28.13
CA VAL A 473 -45.96 6.62 26.96
C VAL A 473 -44.57 5.98 27.08
N PRO A 474 -44.00 5.35 26.03
CA PRO A 474 -42.61 4.94 26.07
C PRO A 474 -41.73 6.19 26.12
N VAL A 475 -41.19 6.48 27.31
CA VAL A 475 -40.05 7.38 27.44
C VAL A 475 -38.94 6.81 26.57
N LEU A 476 -38.51 7.57 25.56
CA LEU A 476 -37.41 7.21 24.69
C LEU A 476 -36.12 7.21 25.52
N SER A 477 -35.80 6.05 26.09
CA SER A 477 -34.53 5.80 26.76
C SER A 477 -33.40 5.95 25.74
N SER A 478 -32.71 7.08 25.83
CA SER A 478 -31.45 7.35 25.14
C SER A 478 -30.41 6.32 25.58
N SER A 479 -30.36 5.19 24.87
CA SER A 479 -29.46 4.10 25.22
C SER A 479 -28.01 4.52 24.95
N PRO A 480 -27.10 4.37 25.93
CA PRO A 480 -25.71 4.72 25.74
C PRO A 480 -25.06 3.78 24.71
N ILE A 481 -24.14 4.33 23.92
CA ILE A 481 -23.34 3.58 22.94
C ILE A 481 -22.59 2.47 23.69
N ASN A 482 -22.92 1.22 23.40
CA ASN A 482 -22.37 0.06 24.08
C ASN A 482 -20.97 -0.26 23.49
N PRO A 483 -19.86 -0.01 24.20
CA PRO A 483 -18.52 0.05 23.59
C PRO A 483 -17.93 -1.32 23.26
N GLY A 484 -18.56 -2.42 23.67
CA GLY A 484 -18.10 -3.80 23.43
C GLY A 484 -18.85 -4.57 22.33
N GLY A 485 -19.72 -3.91 21.56
CA GLY A 485 -20.66 -4.58 20.65
C GLY A 485 -20.23 -4.66 19.19
N ASP A 486 -19.39 -5.62 18.82
CA ASP A 486 -19.28 -6.15 17.44
C ASP A 486 -20.55 -6.97 17.10
N SER A 487 -21.71 -6.33 17.21
CA SER A 487 -23.03 -6.93 17.05
C SER A 487 -23.31 -7.26 15.58
N ARG A 488 -24.05 -8.34 15.33
CA ARG A 488 -24.58 -8.64 13.99
C ARG A 488 -25.46 -7.51 13.44
N VAL A 489 -26.02 -6.67 14.32
CA VAL A 489 -26.73 -5.45 13.92
C VAL A 489 -25.78 -4.48 13.24
N THR A 490 -24.62 -4.18 13.86
CA THR A 490 -23.59 -3.30 13.31
C THR A 490 -23.08 -3.76 11.94
N VAL A 491 -22.90 -5.06 11.74
CA VAL A 491 -22.48 -5.65 10.45
C VAL A 491 -23.59 -5.52 9.40
N LYS A 492 -24.86 -5.74 9.76
CA LYS A 492 -26.00 -5.51 8.87
C LYS A 492 -26.15 -4.05 8.46
N GLU A 493 -25.97 -3.12 9.40
CA GLU A 493 -26.06 -1.68 9.14
C GLU A 493 -24.89 -1.20 8.26
N LEU A 494 -23.67 -1.68 8.51
CA LEU A 494 -22.50 -1.46 7.64
C LEU A 494 -22.80 -1.89 6.20
N PHE A 495 -23.22 -3.14 5.98
CA PHE A 495 -23.48 -3.61 4.62
C PHE A 495 -24.68 -2.91 3.96
N LYS A 496 -25.73 -2.59 4.72
CA LYS A 496 -26.84 -1.77 4.22
C LYS A 496 -26.37 -0.38 3.77
N TRP A 497 -25.46 0.24 4.52
CA TRP A 497 -24.84 1.52 4.13
C TRP A 497 -23.96 1.35 2.88
N LEU A 498 -23.13 0.31 2.82
CA LEU A 498 -22.27 0.04 1.66
C LEU A 498 -23.08 -0.16 0.37
N ILE A 499 -24.11 -1.00 0.40
CA ILE A 499 -25.00 -1.25 -0.75
C ILE A 499 -25.64 0.06 -1.24
N GLN A 500 -25.91 1.03 -0.35
CA GLN A 500 -26.42 2.36 -0.71
C GLN A 500 -25.37 3.33 -1.28
N GLN A 501 -24.07 3.07 -1.12
CA GLN A 501 -22.99 3.90 -1.67
C GLN A 501 -22.49 3.40 -3.05
N GLN A 502 -22.76 2.15 -3.41
CA GLN A 502 -22.25 1.55 -4.65
C GLN A 502 -23.13 1.86 -5.87
N PRO A 503 -22.57 1.94 -7.08
CA PRO A 503 -23.34 1.95 -8.32
C PRO A 503 -24.01 0.60 -8.55
N ASP A 504 -25.07 0.58 -9.36
CA ASP A 504 -25.84 -0.63 -9.69
C ASP A 504 -24.95 -1.81 -10.17
N GLU A 505 -23.86 -1.51 -10.89
CA GLU A 505 -22.90 -2.48 -11.44
C GLU A 505 -22.15 -3.31 -10.37
N ASP A 506 -21.85 -2.73 -9.21
CA ASP A 506 -21.15 -3.41 -8.09
C ASP A 506 -22.13 -3.79 -6.95
N CYS A 507 -23.38 -3.35 -7.03
CA CYS A 507 -24.40 -3.52 -5.99
C CYS A 507 -24.68 -5.01 -5.68
N GLU A 508 -24.81 -5.85 -6.71
CA GLU A 508 -25.05 -7.29 -6.54
C GLU A 508 -23.92 -8.01 -5.79
N ASP A 509 -22.66 -7.66 -6.08
CA ASP A 509 -21.50 -8.26 -5.40
C ASP A 509 -21.46 -7.87 -3.90
N TYR A 510 -21.82 -6.63 -3.56
CA TYR A 510 -21.92 -6.19 -2.16
C TYR A 510 -23.13 -6.81 -1.43
N ILE A 511 -24.26 -7.04 -2.11
CA ILE A 511 -25.40 -7.81 -1.57
C ILE A 511 -24.96 -9.25 -1.29
N HIS A 512 -24.29 -9.90 -2.22
CA HIS A 512 -23.78 -11.27 -2.04
C HIS A 512 -22.79 -11.37 -0.88
N THR A 513 -21.87 -10.41 -0.78
CA THR A 513 -20.92 -10.27 0.33
C THR A 513 -21.64 -10.10 1.68
N ALA A 514 -22.69 -9.27 1.73
CA ALA A 514 -23.49 -9.04 2.93
C ALA A 514 -24.19 -10.32 3.40
N ASP A 515 -24.85 -11.04 2.47
CA ASP A 515 -25.54 -12.30 2.79
C ASP A 515 -24.59 -13.35 3.36
N ILE A 516 -23.41 -13.50 2.77
CA ILE A 516 -22.37 -14.41 3.26
C ILE A 516 -21.88 -13.97 4.64
N ALA A 517 -21.56 -12.70 4.84
CA ALA A 517 -21.10 -12.18 6.14
C ALA A 517 -22.14 -12.38 7.25
N ILE A 518 -23.42 -12.14 6.96
CA ILE A 518 -24.53 -12.34 7.90
C ILE A 518 -24.73 -13.84 8.20
N LYS A 519 -24.68 -14.70 7.17
CA LYS A 519 -24.86 -16.17 7.27
C LYS A 519 -23.72 -16.83 8.06
N GLN A 520 -22.48 -16.41 7.80
CA GLN A 520 -21.28 -16.88 8.50
C GLN A 520 -21.04 -16.18 9.84
N LYS A 521 -21.87 -15.19 10.19
CA LYS A 521 -21.82 -14.44 11.46
C LYS A 521 -20.50 -13.69 11.68
N TRP A 522 -19.86 -13.23 10.60
CA TRP A 522 -18.60 -12.48 10.67
C TRP A 522 -18.77 -11.20 11.49
N SER A 523 -17.74 -10.88 12.29
CA SER A 523 -17.62 -9.67 13.10
C SER A 523 -16.88 -8.55 12.34
N ILE A 524 -16.92 -7.31 12.84
CA ILE A 524 -16.15 -6.20 12.25
C ILE A 524 -14.65 -6.47 12.33
N LYS A 525 -14.19 -7.18 13.38
CA LYS A 525 -12.81 -7.68 13.48
C LYS A 525 -12.45 -8.64 12.33
N ASP A 526 -13.33 -9.58 12.01
CA ASP A 526 -13.09 -10.55 10.92
C ASP A 526 -13.01 -9.86 9.56
N LEU A 527 -13.94 -8.93 9.28
CA LEU A 527 -13.94 -8.16 8.03
C LEU A 527 -12.69 -7.27 7.89
N ARG A 528 -12.12 -6.78 9.00
CA ARG A 528 -10.84 -6.04 8.98
C ARG A 528 -9.64 -6.94 8.69
N GLN A 529 -9.66 -8.18 9.17
CA GLN A 529 -8.59 -9.16 8.94
C GLN A 529 -8.51 -9.62 7.47
N MET A 530 -9.57 -9.40 6.69
CA MET A 530 -9.63 -9.75 5.27
C MET A 530 -8.83 -8.83 4.34
N GLU A 531 -8.29 -7.71 4.81
CA GLU A 531 -7.37 -6.88 4.00
C GLU A 531 -6.09 -7.64 3.63
N ASN A 532 -5.55 -8.43 4.57
CA ASN A 532 -4.33 -9.18 4.37
C ASN A 532 -4.65 -10.48 3.60
N PHE A 533 -4.14 -10.59 2.37
CA PHE A 533 -4.33 -11.75 1.50
C PHE A 533 -3.74 -13.06 2.06
N GLU A 534 -2.80 -12.99 2.99
CA GLU A 534 -2.24 -14.15 3.68
C GLU A 534 -3.20 -14.69 4.75
N ASN A 535 -4.09 -13.85 5.27
CA ASN A 535 -5.02 -14.19 6.34
C ASN A 535 -6.00 -15.30 5.91
N GLN A 536 -6.29 -16.22 6.84
CA GLN A 536 -7.22 -17.31 6.59
C GLN A 536 -8.65 -16.80 6.30
N MET A 537 -9.09 -15.70 6.90
CA MET A 537 -10.42 -15.12 6.64
C MET A 537 -10.55 -14.60 5.21
N TYR A 538 -9.52 -13.96 4.67
CA TYR A 538 -9.48 -13.56 3.25
C TYR A 538 -9.58 -14.78 2.33
N LYS A 539 -8.78 -15.83 2.58
CA LYS A 539 -8.80 -17.06 1.77
C LYS A 539 -10.17 -17.75 1.81
N ILE A 540 -10.81 -17.81 2.98
CA ILE A 540 -12.18 -18.33 3.13
C ILE A 540 -13.19 -17.47 2.35
N ALA A 541 -13.10 -16.14 2.43
CA ALA A 541 -13.98 -15.22 1.70
C ALA A 541 -13.85 -15.38 0.17
N VAL A 542 -12.64 -15.26 -0.38
CA VAL A 542 -12.40 -15.25 -1.82
C VAL A 542 -12.44 -16.65 -2.43
N GLN A 543 -11.80 -17.65 -1.82
CA GLN A 543 -11.72 -19.01 -2.40
C GLN A 543 -12.89 -19.90 -1.97
N GLY A 544 -13.31 -19.82 -0.71
CA GLY A 544 -14.40 -20.63 -0.16
C GLY A 544 -15.79 -20.14 -0.55
N PHE A 545 -16.00 -18.82 -0.50
CA PHE A 545 -17.30 -18.20 -0.82
C PHE A 545 -17.34 -17.45 -2.15
N LYS A 546 -16.26 -17.47 -2.94
CA LYS A 546 -16.16 -16.83 -4.27
C LYS A 546 -16.42 -15.32 -4.27
N LEU A 547 -16.14 -14.65 -3.16
CA LEU A 547 -16.27 -13.19 -3.08
C LEU A 547 -15.20 -12.48 -3.92
N LYS A 548 -15.58 -11.37 -4.53
CA LYS A 548 -14.72 -10.54 -5.39
C LYS A 548 -13.58 -9.91 -4.58
N ASP A 549 -12.33 -10.21 -4.94
CA ASP A 549 -11.11 -9.79 -4.22
C ASP A 549 -11.13 -8.30 -3.82
N GLY A 550 -11.36 -7.40 -4.80
CA GLY A 550 -11.35 -5.96 -4.56
C GLY A 550 -12.36 -5.49 -3.51
N ILE A 551 -13.51 -6.17 -3.37
CA ILE A 551 -14.48 -5.88 -2.31
C ILE A 551 -13.93 -6.36 -0.98
N VAL A 552 -13.50 -7.62 -0.90
CA VAL A 552 -12.98 -8.25 0.33
C VAL A 552 -11.81 -7.45 0.92
N ARG A 553 -10.89 -6.96 0.08
CA ARG A 553 -9.78 -6.09 0.50
C ARG A 553 -10.23 -4.68 0.87
N GLY A 554 -11.21 -4.12 0.16
CA GLY A 554 -11.80 -2.81 0.45
C GLY A 554 -12.53 -2.71 1.78
N LEU A 555 -13.00 -3.83 2.35
CA LEU A 555 -13.82 -3.86 3.58
C LEU A 555 -13.20 -3.12 4.78
N ARG A 556 -11.87 -3.09 4.95
CA ARG A 556 -11.24 -2.34 6.06
C ARG A 556 -11.45 -0.83 5.91
N ASP A 557 -11.29 -0.30 4.70
CA ASP A 557 -11.44 1.12 4.42
C ASP A 557 -12.89 1.52 4.36
N ASP A 558 -13.76 0.66 3.85
CA ASP A 558 -15.22 0.76 3.99
C ASP A 558 -15.67 0.88 5.45
N ILE A 559 -15.15 0.03 6.34
CA ILE A 559 -15.39 0.11 7.79
C ILE A 559 -14.86 1.43 8.38
N ARG A 560 -13.75 1.96 7.85
CA ARG A 560 -13.18 3.27 8.26
C ARG A 560 -14.10 4.42 7.81
N ARG A 561 -14.58 4.40 6.57
CA ARG A 561 -15.52 5.38 6.00
C ARG A 561 -16.87 5.36 6.70
N TYR A 562 -17.41 4.18 6.99
CA TYR A 562 -18.65 4.01 7.76
C TYR A 562 -18.53 4.61 9.16
N LYS A 563 -17.44 4.33 9.89
CA LYS A 563 -17.20 4.90 11.23
C LYS A 563 -17.09 6.43 11.20
N ALA A 564 -16.39 7.00 10.23
CA ALA A 564 -16.31 8.45 10.07
C ALA A 564 -17.68 9.09 9.77
N THR A 565 -18.54 8.39 9.01
CA THR A 565 -19.90 8.86 8.70
C THR A 565 -20.80 8.83 9.94
N LEU A 566 -20.73 7.78 10.76
CA LEU A 566 -21.45 7.71 12.04
C LEU A 566 -20.98 8.79 13.03
N GLN A 567 -19.67 9.04 13.14
CA GLN A 567 -19.12 10.10 14.00
C GLN A 567 -19.57 11.49 13.53
N GLY A 568 -19.55 11.76 12.22
CA GLY A 568 -20.07 13.00 11.65
C GLY A 568 -21.57 13.19 11.89
N ALA A 569 -22.37 12.13 11.77
CA ALA A 569 -23.80 12.17 12.06
C ALA A 569 -24.10 12.44 13.54
N ALA A 570 -23.36 11.80 14.46
CA ALA A 570 -23.50 12.05 15.89
C ALA A 570 -23.17 13.51 16.25
N HIS A 571 -22.05 14.04 15.75
CA HIS A 571 -21.65 15.43 15.98
C HIS A 571 -22.66 16.45 15.41
N LEU A 572 -23.33 16.15 14.29
CA LEU A 572 -24.40 16.99 13.75
C LEU A 572 -25.68 16.95 14.60
N LEU A 573 -26.00 15.81 15.22
CA LEU A 573 -27.12 15.70 16.17
C LEU A 573 -26.86 16.46 17.47
N GLU A 574 -25.63 16.42 17.99
CA GLU A 574 -25.22 17.20 19.17
C GLU A 574 -25.29 18.72 18.91
N LEU A 575 -24.77 19.18 17.77
CA LEU A 575 -24.89 20.59 17.34
C LEU A 575 -26.35 21.01 17.10
N GLY A 576 -27.21 20.09 16.64
CA GLY A 576 -28.65 20.33 16.49
C GLY A 576 -29.41 20.41 17.82
N GLY A 577 -28.94 19.69 18.84
CA GLY A 577 -29.50 19.73 20.20
C GLY A 577 -29.11 21.00 20.97
N ALA A 578 -27.86 21.46 20.83
CA ALA A 578 -27.36 22.65 21.52
C ALA A 578 -28.03 23.97 21.10
N GLY A 579 -28.75 24.00 19.98
CA GLY A 579 -29.47 25.18 19.46
C GLY A 579 -30.93 25.31 19.91
N ARG A 580 -31.38 24.55 20.93
CA ARG A 580 -32.76 24.57 21.44
C ARG A 580 -32.87 24.76 22.97
N SER A 581 -31.81 25.27 23.60
CA SER A 581 -31.73 25.61 25.03
C SER A 581 -31.68 27.12 25.21
#